data_AF-A0A3P9JIS6-F1
#
_entry.id   AF-A0A3P9JIS6-F1
#
_cell.length_a   1.000
_cell.length_b   1.000
_cell.length_c   1.000
_cell.angle_alpha   90.00
_cell.angle_beta   90.00
_cell.angle_gamma   90.00
#
_symmetry.space_group_name_H-M   'P 1'
#
loop_
_entity.id
_entity.type
_entity.pdbx_description
1 polymer ?
#
loop_
_entity_poly.entity_id
_entity_poly.type
_entity_poly.pdbx_seq_one_letter_code
_entity_poly.pdbx_strand_id
1 'polypeptide(L)'
;MTSSVKCGRGRARGFTKDGSAEEGNIQAPDFRKVPVLGRADWLRITDETIGVNKDRERLREAAKQREALHLHSQEVVTKWSNTVAGQRKKKLEAKKVREQIEEEKRKQMDLEEANYREQKRKEAVQKAELQLYHQTDRVKGLHRALLLTEVLKEREAQMELKQQTKSATERWEKEILEKIMTREDEAMKQQEEKTLKKRRERMAFAEDLKNQMKENELIREQQEQKEKQKDQEEIQRLCELQQREQRTDAEQQAMHKRNIKQAYMEDLQQREHLRKIEAQKQEIEEEQRKLFLSAKQKMTKLRKEKDKEIIRETQQHREGILDKVVVTQQERMLHEEQRTAKAAEEMEARRAQLQQEEEQKKAAMLKSITEHREFISRENEMRKRISEQDSLEEHMKKMEADRLFAEMKQQETKKIREENEKLKQFLIVQMAEKQSRHQHVMTEERKFAEKNVQLTAEEEKRFQEYSQQVIDAAAEAQKMVFPLYK
;
A
#
# COMPACT_ATOMS: atom_id res chain seq x y z
N MET A 1 -2.07 34.29 80.10
CA MET A 1 -0.89 34.95 80.73
C MET A 1 -0.65 36.30 80.06
N THR A 2 0.09 37.21 80.70
CA THR A 2 0.55 38.54 80.22
C THR A 2 -0.52 39.46 79.60
N SER A 3 -1.15 40.42 80.30
CA SER A 3 -0.61 41.62 80.99
C SER A 3 0.10 42.63 80.08
N SER A 4 -0.52 43.80 79.87
CA SER A 4 0.20 45.08 79.87
C SER A 4 -0.75 46.25 80.12
N VAL A 5 -0.44 47.05 81.14
CA VAL A 5 -1.09 48.33 81.46
C VAL A 5 -0.13 49.45 81.03
N LYS A 6 -0.64 50.58 80.52
CA LYS A 6 0.11 51.85 80.60
C LYS A 6 -0.78 53.08 80.70
N CYS A 7 -0.42 53.95 81.64
CA CYS A 7 -1.10 55.19 81.98
C CYS A 7 -0.26 56.43 81.59
N GLY A 8 -0.91 57.60 81.53
CA GLY A 8 -0.30 58.95 81.49
C GLY A 8 -1.33 59.96 80.96
N ARG A 9 -1.84 61.00 81.64
CA ARG A 9 -1.41 62.01 82.66
C ARG A 9 -0.62 63.23 82.14
N GLY A 10 -1.22 64.42 82.34
CA GLY A 10 -0.59 65.77 82.34
C GLY A 10 -0.60 66.49 80.98
N ARG A 11 -0.68 67.82 80.85
CA ARG A 11 -0.85 69.02 81.74
C ARG A 11 -1.54 70.11 80.87
N ALA A 12 -2.42 71.03 81.31
CA ALA A 12 -2.42 72.03 82.39
C ALA A 12 -1.60 73.33 82.12
N ARG A 13 -2.31 74.44 81.82
CA ARG A 13 -2.04 75.91 81.92
C ARG A 13 -3.00 76.65 80.96
N GLY A 14 -3.48 77.88 81.19
CA GLY A 14 -3.37 78.78 82.34
C GLY A 14 -3.97 80.17 82.02
N PHE A 15 -4.67 80.76 82.99
CA PHE A 15 -5.26 82.11 83.07
C PHE A 15 -4.57 83.29 82.33
N THR A 16 -5.39 84.27 81.91
CA THR A 16 -5.21 85.69 82.25
C THR A 16 -6.54 86.30 82.72
N LYS A 17 -6.44 87.30 83.61
CA LYS A 17 -7.54 88.01 84.26
C LYS A 17 -7.02 89.42 84.54
N ASP A 18 -7.64 90.42 83.93
CA ASP A 18 -7.46 91.82 84.34
C ASP A 18 -8.81 92.37 84.75
N GLY A 19 -8.82 93.11 85.85
CA GLY A 19 -9.93 93.92 86.29
C GLY A 19 -9.39 95.26 86.75
N SER A 20 -10.14 96.33 86.49
CA SER A 20 -9.89 97.65 87.05
C SER A 20 -11.17 98.09 87.77
N ALA A 21 -11.08 98.24 89.08
CA ALA A 21 -12.06 98.99 89.84
C ALA A 21 -11.56 100.44 89.97
N GLU A 22 -12.46 101.41 89.84
CA GLU A 22 -12.31 102.71 90.46
C GLU A 22 -13.61 103.02 91.22
N GLU A 23 -13.45 103.73 92.34
CA GLU A 23 -14.47 103.90 93.36
C GLU A 23 -15.16 105.26 93.27
N GLY A 24 -16.42 105.31 93.73
CA GLY A 24 -16.92 106.40 94.54
C GLY A 24 -17.11 107.79 93.90
N ASN A 25 -18.38 108.16 93.70
CA ASN A 25 -18.85 109.42 94.29
C ASN A 25 -20.30 109.30 94.78
N ILE A 26 -20.60 109.87 95.95
CA ILE A 26 -21.90 109.78 96.61
C ILE A 26 -22.68 111.06 96.35
N GLN A 27 -23.89 110.96 95.79
CA GLN A 27 -24.93 111.97 95.95
C GLN A 27 -26.26 111.32 96.31
N ALA A 28 -27.01 111.97 97.20
CA ALA A 28 -28.21 111.45 97.82
C ALA A 28 -29.41 111.36 96.84
N PRO A 29 -30.38 110.47 97.09
CA PRO A 29 -31.59 110.38 96.26
C PRO A 29 -32.50 111.60 96.45
N ASP A 30 -32.69 112.38 95.38
CA ASP A 30 -33.72 113.42 95.28
C ASP A 30 -35.06 112.81 94.84
N PHE A 31 -36.02 112.73 95.76
CA PHE A 31 -37.31 112.07 95.57
C PHE A 31 -38.30 112.92 94.75
N ARG A 32 -38.05 113.13 93.44
CA ARG A 32 -38.95 113.96 92.61
C ARG A 32 -38.97 113.76 91.08
N LYS A 33 -38.75 112.54 90.55
CA LYS A 33 -38.96 112.24 89.11
C LYS A 33 -39.67 110.91 88.86
N VAL A 34 -40.81 110.96 88.18
CA VAL A 34 -41.52 109.79 87.64
C VAL A 34 -40.86 109.38 86.31
N PRO A 35 -40.35 108.15 86.16
CA PRO A 35 -39.72 107.73 84.91
C PRO A 35 -40.78 107.25 83.89
N VAL A 36 -40.83 107.89 82.73
CA VAL A 36 -41.57 107.38 81.56
C VAL A 36 -40.68 106.41 80.80
N LEU A 37 -41.17 105.21 80.53
CA LEU A 37 -40.37 104.10 80.01
C LEU A 37 -40.19 104.19 78.48
N GLY A 38 -38.95 104.09 77.98
CA GLY A 38 -38.63 104.28 76.56
C GLY A 38 -38.95 103.06 75.68
N ARG A 39 -39.18 103.26 74.37
CA ARG A 39 -39.57 102.17 73.44
C ARG A 39 -38.55 101.03 73.34
N ALA A 40 -37.25 101.34 73.48
CA ALA A 40 -36.20 100.32 73.50
C ALA A 40 -36.20 99.50 74.80
N ASP A 41 -36.46 100.15 75.95
CA ASP A 41 -36.63 99.47 77.24
C ASP A 41 -37.93 98.66 77.28
N TRP A 42 -39.01 99.16 76.68
CA TRP A 42 -40.25 98.40 76.53
C TRP A 42 -40.04 97.16 75.67
N LEU A 43 -39.33 97.29 74.54
CA LEU A 43 -38.97 96.13 73.70
C LEU A 43 -38.07 95.14 74.45
N ARG A 44 -37.08 95.61 75.22
CA ARG A 44 -36.26 94.74 76.08
C ARG A 44 -37.10 94.02 77.13
N ILE A 45 -37.99 94.72 77.84
CA ILE A 45 -38.89 94.12 78.83
C ILE A 45 -39.85 93.12 78.17
N THR A 46 -40.37 93.38 76.96
CA THR A 46 -41.17 92.39 76.22
C THR A 46 -40.35 91.18 75.76
N ASP A 47 -39.12 91.38 75.28
CA ASP A 47 -38.23 90.28 74.88
C ASP A 47 -37.85 89.41 76.10
N GLU A 48 -37.58 90.03 77.25
CA GLU A 48 -37.27 89.36 78.52
C GLU A 48 -38.50 88.63 79.10
N THR A 49 -39.69 89.22 79.07
CA THR A 49 -40.93 88.60 79.60
C THR A 49 -41.52 87.51 78.69
N ILE A 50 -41.31 87.58 77.37
CA ILE A 50 -41.73 86.53 76.42
C ILE A 50 -40.66 85.40 76.37
N GLY A 51 -39.47 85.60 76.96
CA GLY A 51 -38.44 84.57 77.11
C GLY A 51 -37.75 84.18 75.80
N VAL A 52 -37.86 85.01 74.76
CA VAL A 52 -37.25 84.78 73.45
C VAL A 52 -35.77 85.09 73.53
N ASN A 53 -34.99 84.07 73.94
CA ASN A 53 -33.54 84.10 73.91
C ASN A 53 -33.06 84.13 72.45
N LYS A 54 -33.00 85.33 71.84
CA LYS A 54 -32.55 85.57 70.46
C LYS A 54 -31.18 84.96 70.18
N ASP A 55 -30.32 84.83 71.20
CA ASP A 55 -29.02 84.17 71.07
C ASP A 55 -29.15 82.64 71.01
N ARG A 56 -30.13 82.05 71.70
CA ARG A 56 -30.45 80.62 71.59
C ARG A 56 -31.09 80.28 70.24
N GLU A 57 -31.82 81.22 69.65
CA GLU A 57 -32.35 81.09 68.28
C GLU A 57 -31.23 81.23 67.24
N ARG A 58 -30.38 82.25 67.34
CA ARG A 58 -29.16 82.38 66.51
C ARG A 58 -28.25 81.15 66.61
N LEU A 59 -28.09 80.56 67.80
CA LEU A 59 -27.34 79.31 67.97
C LEU A 59 -28.02 78.11 67.28
N ARG A 60 -29.35 78.02 67.30
CA ARG A 60 -30.13 77.00 66.58
C ARG A 60 -30.05 77.17 65.06
N GLU A 61 -30.13 78.40 64.56
CA GLU A 61 -29.98 78.71 63.13
C GLU A 61 -28.56 78.42 62.66
N ALA A 62 -27.54 78.82 63.42
CA ALA A 62 -26.15 78.46 63.15
C ALA A 62 -25.91 76.94 63.25
N ALA A 63 -26.63 76.21 64.12
CA ALA A 63 -26.59 74.74 64.14
C ALA A 63 -27.21 74.15 62.85
N LYS A 64 -28.41 74.58 62.46
CA LYS A 64 -29.07 74.16 61.20
C LYS A 64 -28.23 74.48 59.97
N GLN A 65 -27.59 75.66 59.91
CA GLN A 65 -26.69 76.04 58.82
C GLN A 65 -25.44 75.15 58.80
N ARG A 66 -24.84 74.83 59.95
CA ARG A 66 -23.72 73.87 60.05
C ARG A 66 -24.12 72.46 59.63
N GLU A 67 -25.32 72.00 60.00
CA GLU A 67 -25.87 70.70 59.57
C GLU A 67 -26.12 70.67 58.06
N ALA A 68 -26.73 71.71 57.49
CA ALA A 68 -26.95 71.84 56.04
C ALA A 68 -25.63 71.87 55.26
N LEU A 69 -24.63 72.64 55.72
CA LEU A 69 -23.29 72.67 55.12
C LEU A 69 -22.54 71.34 55.29
N HIS A 70 -22.75 70.62 56.39
CA HIS A 70 -22.18 69.29 56.62
C HIS A 70 -22.81 68.24 55.68
N LEU A 71 -24.13 68.25 55.50
CA LEU A 71 -24.82 67.39 54.52
C LEU A 71 -24.35 67.70 53.09
N HIS A 72 -24.29 68.99 52.72
CA HIS A 72 -23.76 69.40 51.41
C HIS A 72 -22.29 68.97 51.21
N SER A 73 -21.46 69.08 52.26
CA SER A 73 -20.08 68.58 52.23
C SER A 73 -20.02 67.05 52.08
N GLN A 74 -20.90 66.29 52.73
CA GLN A 74 -20.99 64.84 52.52
C GLN A 74 -21.37 64.49 51.07
N GLU A 75 -22.38 65.15 50.50
CA GLU A 75 -22.77 64.95 49.09
C GLU A 75 -21.61 65.24 48.14
N VAL A 76 -20.86 66.33 48.36
CA VAL A 76 -19.67 66.68 47.58
C VAL A 76 -18.58 65.61 47.75
N VAL A 77 -18.30 65.15 48.97
CA VAL A 77 -17.31 64.09 49.27
C VAL A 77 -17.70 62.73 48.69
N THR A 78 -18.99 62.40 48.55
CA THR A 78 -19.42 61.17 47.85
C THR A 78 -19.13 61.21 46.35
N LYS A 79 -19.11 62.39 45.74
CA LYS A 79 -18.75 62.62 44.33
C LYS A 79 -17.23 62.65 44.12
N TRP A 80 -16.42 62.76 45.18
CA TRP A 80 -14.96 62.72 45.10
C TRP A 80 -14.44 61.28 44.90
N SER A 81 -13.85 61.04 43.73
CA SER A 81 -13.23 59.76 43.36
C SER A 81 -12.03 59.35 44.23
N ASN A 82 -11.38 60.32 44.87
CA ASN A 82 -10.16 60.12 45.67
C ASN A 82 -10.40 59.76 47.15
N THR A 83 -11.66 59.75 47.61
CA THR A 83 -12.01 59.31 48.97
C THR A 83 -11.68 57.83 49.17
N VAL A 84 -11.22 57.41 50.36
CA VAL A 84 -10.85 56.00 50.67
C VAL A 84 -11.98 55.01 50.33
N ALA A 85 -13.24 55.40 50.59
CA ALA A 85 -14.41 54.60 50.21
C ALA A 85 -14.60 54.50 48.68
N GLY A 86 -14.40 55.59 47.93
CA GLY A 86 -14.44 55.63 46.47
C GLY A 86 -13.32 54.78 45.83
N GLN A 87 -12.10 54.88 46.36
CA GLN A 87 -10.98 54.04 45.93
C GLN A 87 -11.23 52.55 46.20
N ARG A 88 -11.86 52.20 47.34
CA ARG A 88 -12.27 50.81 47.63
C ARG A 88 -13.34 50.32 46.66
N LYS A 89 -14.37 51.12 46.37
CA LYS A 89 -15.40 50.80 45.35
C LYS A 89 -14.76 50.57 43.97
N LYS A 90 -13.92 51.50 43.51
CA LYS A 90 -13.20 51.39 42.22
C LYS A 90 -12.29 50.16 42.16
N LYS A 91 -11.64 49.76 43.27
CA LYS A 91 -10.87 48.51 43.34
C LYS A 91 -11.75 47.26 43.26
N LEU A 92 -12.92 47.25 43.89
CA LEU A 92 -13.89 46.15 43.81
C LEU A 92 -14.51 46.04 42.42
N GLU A 93 -14.88 47.16 41.80
CA GLU A 93 -15.36 47.24 40.42
C GLU A 93 -14.29 46.76 39.43
N ALA A 94 -13.05 47.24 39.55
CA ALA A 94 -11.94 46.76 38.74
C ALA A 94 -11.62 45.27 38.94
N LYS A 95 -11.83 44.73 40.15
CA LYS A 95 -11.71 43.28 40.41
C LYS A 95 -12.82 42.50 39.70
N LYS A 96 -14.08 42.93 39.82
CA LYS A 96 -15.21 42.33 39.09
C LYS A 96 -15.02 42.34 37.57
N VAL A 97 -14.55 43.46 37.02
CA VAL A 97 -14.26 43.58 35.57
C VAL A 97 -13.14 42.62 35.16
N ARG A 98 -12.09 42.44 35.99
CA ARG A 98 -11.05 41.44 35.72
C ARG A 98 -11.59 40.01 35.78
N GLU A 99 -12.38 39.68 36.80
CA GLU A 99 -13.01 38.37 36.96
C GLU A 99 -13.94 38.07 35.77
N GLN A 100 -14.72 39.05 35.30
CA GLN A 100 -15.55 38.93 34.09
C GLN A 100 -14.71 38.69 32.83
N ILE A 101 -13.64 39.46 32.61
CA ILE A 101 -12.73 39.26 31.47
C ILE A 101 -12.01 37.91 31.53
N GLU A 102 -11.65 37.43 32.72
CA GLU A 102 -11.04 36.11 32.92
C GLU A 102 -12.05 34.97 32.66
N GLU A 103 -13.31 35.12 33.11
CA GLU A 103 -14.38 34.18 32.78
C GLU A 103 -14.74 34.17 31.29
N GLU A 104 -14.79 35.34 30.63
CA GLU A 104 -15.02 35.45 29.19
C GLU A 104 -13.90 34.77 28.40
N LYS A 105 -12.64 34.95 28.81
CA LYS A 105 -11.50 34.23 28.22
C LYS A 105 -11.58 32.73 28.43
N ARG A 106 -12.03 32.25 29.61
CA ARG A 106 -12.26 30.82 29.83
C ARG A 106 -13.36 30.29 28.93
N LYS A 107 -14.50 30.99 28.83
CA LYS A 107 -15.60 30.63 27.91
C LYS A 107 -15.14 30.62 26.44
N GLN A 108 -14.25 31.53 26.04
CA GLN A 108 -13.63 31.53 24.70
C GLN A 108 -12.73 30.30 24.50
N MET A 109 -11.83 29.99 25.45
CA MET A 109 -11.00 28.78 25.38
C MET A 109 -11.83 27.49 25.37
N ASP A 110 -12.89 27.40 26.18
CA ASP A 110 -13.80 26.25 26.20
C ASP A 110 -14.50 26.07 24.84
N LEU A 111 -14.91 27.17 24.19
CA LEU A 111 -15.49 27.16 22.84
C LEU A 111 -14.46 26.79 21.77
N GLU A 112 -13.24 27.32 21.83
CA GLU A 112 -12.14 26.98 20.92
C GLU A 112 -11.73 25.51 21.04
N GLU A 113 -11.60 24.99 22.27
CA GLU A 113 -11.34 23.57 22.52
C GLU A 113 -12.50 22.68 22.04
N ALA A 114 -13.76 23.08 22.28
CA ALA A 114 -14.92 22.36 21.78
C ALA A 114 -14.92 22.30 20.25
N ASN A 115 -14.68 23.43 19.57
CA ASN A 115 -14.56 23.51 18.12
C ASN A 115 -13.42 22.64 17.58
N TYR A 116 -12.24 22.67 18.23
CA TYR A 116 -11.08 21.84 17.83
C TYR A 116 -11.35 20.34 18.02
N ARG A 117 -11.97 19.95 19.14
CA ARG A 117 -12.40 18.56 19.38
C ARG A 117 -13.45 18.11 18.38
N GLU A 118 -14.39 18.99 18.02
CA GLU A 118 -15.41 18.71 17.00
C GLU A 118 -14.79 18.56 15.61
N GLN A 119 -13.83 19.43 15.24
CA GLN A 119 -13.05 19.32 14.00
C GLN A 119 -12.28 18.00 13.95
N LYS A 120 -11.54 17.64 15.01
CA LYS A 120 -10.82 16.35 15.10
C LYS A 120 -11.76 15.15 15.01
N ARG A 121 -12.96 15.23 15.59
CA ARG A 121 -14.01 14.22 15.42
C ARG A 121 -14.52 14.16 13.97
N LYS A 122 -14.79 15.30 13.33
CA LYS A 122 -15.20 15.38 11.92
C LYS A 122 -14.15 14.80 10.98
N GLU A 123 -12.87 15.15 11.15
CA GLU A 123 -11.74 14.57 10.42
C GLU A 123 -11.66 13.04 10.59
N ALA A 124 -11.80 12.53 11.82
CA ALA A 124 -11.76 11.10 12.09
C ALA A 124 -12.95 10.34 11.46
N VAL A 125 -14.14 10.93 11.50
CA VAL A 125 -15.35 10.39 10.84
C VAL A 125 -15.17 10.39 9.32
N GLN A 126 -14.78 11.51 8.70
CA GLN A 126 -14.52 11.62 7.26
C GLN A 126 -13.46 10.62 6.79
N LYS A 127 -12.39 10.41 7.57
CA LYS A 127 -11.37 9.41 7.28
C LYS A 127 -11.93 7.98 7.32
N ALA A 128 -12.81 7.67 8.28
CA ALA A 128 -13.47 6.38 8.36
C ALA A 128 -14.48 6.17 7.22
N GLU A 129 -15.28 7.19 6.88
CA GLU A 129 -16.21 7.20 5.75
C GLU A 129 -15.46 6.96 4.42
N LEU A 130 -14.33 7.64 4.19
CA LEU A 130 -13.48 7.44 3.02
C LEU A 130 -12.89 6.02 2.96
N GLN A 131 -12.45 5.47 4.10
CA GLN A 131 -11.95 4.10 4.17
C GLN A 131 -13.03 3.07 3.86
N LEU A 132 -14.24 3.24 4.40
CA LEU A 132 -15.39 2.38 4.09
C LEU A 132 -15.80 2.49 2.62
N TYR A 133 -15.81 3.70 2.07
CA TYR A 133 -16.09 3.94 0.65
C TYR A 133 -15.07 3.23 -0.26
N HIS A 134 -13.77 3.33 0.04
CA HIS A 134 -12.72 2.59 -0.67
C HIS A 134 -12.79 1.07 -0.49
N GLN A 135 -13.44 0.59 0.58
CA GLN A 135 -13.70 -0.83 0.79
C GLN A 135 -14.92 -1.36 0.02
N THR A 136 -15.71 -0.51 -0.65
CA THR A 136 -16.79 -0.98 -1.54
C THR A 136 -16.22 -1.65 -2.79
N ASP A 137 -16.84 -2.74 -3.24
CA ASP A 137 -16.28 -3.54 -4.34
C ASP A 137 -16.27 -2.81 -5.69
N ARG A 138 -17.16 -1.82 -5.87
CA ARG A 138 -17.21 -0.95 -7.05
C ARG A 138 -15.98 -0.03 -7.10
N VAL A 139 -15.63 0.59 -5.97
CA VAL A 139 -14.43 1.44 -5.86
C VAL A 139 -13.16 0.59 -5.96
N LYS A 140 -13.10 -0.60 -5.34
CA LYS A 140 -11.98 -1.55 -5.55
C LYS A 140 -11.82 -1.94 -7.03
N GLY A 141 -12.93 -2.18 -7.73
CA GLY A 141 -12.94 -2.46 -9.17
C GLY A 141 -12.32 -1.32 -9.98
N LEU A 142 -12.76 -0.09 -9.73
CA LEU A 142 -12.22 1.12 -10.33
C LEU A 142 -10.72 1.31 -10.01
N HIS A 143 -10.29 1.13 -8.76
CA HIS A 143 -8.87 1.24 -8.37
C HIS A 143 -8.00 0.15 -9.02
N ARG A 144 -8.52 -1.07 -9.18
CA ARG A 144 -7.83 -2.13 -9.92
C ARG A 144 -7.67 -1.78 -11.41
N ALA A 145 -8.70 -1.18 -12.01
CA ALA A 145 -8.62 -0.67 -13.38
C ALA A 145 -7.64 0.51 -13.50
N LEU A 146 -7.62 1.43 -12.54
CA LEU A 146 -6.68 2.55 -12.46
C LEU A 146 -5.23 2.06 -12.42
N LEU A 147 -4.93 1.09 -11.55
CA LEU A 147 -3.61 0.45 -11.47
C LEU A 147 -3.21 -0.19 -12.83
N LEU A 148 -4.15 -0.78 -13.56
CA LEU A 148 -3.88 -1.31 -14.90
C LEU A 148 -3.54 -0.18 -15.90
N THR A 149 -4.15 1.00 -15.81
CA THR A 149 -3.77 2.15 -16.66
C THR A 149 -2.33 2.60 -16.40
N GLU A 150 -1.86 2.50 -15.15
CA GLU A 150 -0.49 2.86 -14.76
C GLU A 150 0.52 1.84 -15.27
N VAL A 151 0.25 0.55 -15.08
CA VAL A 151 1.08 -0.55 -15.63
C VAL A 151 1.19 -0.48 -17.16
N LEU A 152 0.12 -0.06 -17.86
CA LEU A 152 0.16 0.14 -19.31
C LEU A 152 1.09 1.31 -19.70
N LYS A 153 1.02 2.44 -18.99
CA LYS A 153 1.92 3.58 -19.23
C LYS A 153 3.39 3.26 -18.90
N GLU A 154 3.65 2.52 -17.82
CA GLU A 154 5.00 2.02 -17.50
C GLU A 154 5.53 1.08 -18.59
N ARG A 155 4.67 0.21 -19.13
CA ARG A 155 5.03 -0.69 -20.23
C ARG A 155 5.38 0.08 -21.51
N GLU A 156 4.69 1.16 -21.82
CA GLU A 156 5.01 2.04 -22.95
C GLU A 156 6.40 2.66 -22.77
N ALA A 157 6.68 3.25 -21.59
CA ALA A 157 8.01 3.79 -21.27
C ALA A 157 9.13 2.73 -21.34
N GLN A 158 8.86 1.49 -20.88
CA GLN A 158 9.81 0.37 -21.03
C GLN A 158 10.04 -0.02 -22.49
N MET A 159 9.01 0.03 -23.33
CA MET A 159 9.12 -0.25 -24.77
C MET A 159 9.94 0.84 -25.49
N GLU A 160 9.73 2.11 -25.16
CA GLU A 160 10.54 3.23 -25.65
C GLU A 160 12.02 3.08 -25.25
N LEU A 161 12.29 2.86 -23.95
CA LEU A 161 13.65 2.64 -23.44
C LEU A 161 14.34 1.46 -24.13
N LYS A 162 13.61 0.37 -24.39
CA LYS A 162 14.11 -0.80 -25.12
C LYS A 162 14.42 -0.48 -26.58
N GLN A 163 13.61 0.33 -27.26
CA GLN A 163 13.88 0.79 -28.62
C GLN A 163 15.10 1.72 -28.67
N GLN A 164 15.20 2.68 -27.74
CA GLN A 164 16.35 3.57 -27.62
C GLN A 164 17.64 2.78 -27.40
N THR A 165 17.64 1.82 -26.45
CA THR A 165 18.78 0.94 -26.17
C THR A 165 19.20 0.16 -27.41
N LYS A 166 18.25 -0.46 -28.14
CA LYS A 166 18.53 -1.14 -29.41
C LYS A 166 19.15 -0.22 -30.46
N SER A 167 18.59 0.98 -30.64
CA SER A 167 19.13 1.94 -31.61
C SER A 167 20.53 2.42 -31.23
N ALA A 168 20.87 2.45 -29.93
CA ALA A 168 22.21 2.78 -29.45
C ALA A 168 23.19 1.62 -29.68
N THR A 169 22.79 0.36 -29.43
CA THR A 169 23.64 -0.82 -29.73
C THR A 169 23.87 -0.95 -31.23
N GLU A 170 22.85 -0.78 -32.07
CA GLU A 170 22.99 -0.80 -33.54
C GLU A 170 23.92 0.28 -34.08
N ARG A 171 23.95 1.47 -33.46
CA ARG A 171 24.91 2.54 -33.81
C ARG A 171 26.33 2.16 -33.41
N TRP A 172 26.51 1.60 -32.22
CA TRP A 172 27.81 1.18 -31.70
C TRP A 172 28.39 -0.01 -32.47
N GLU A 173 27.56 -0.97 -32.86
CA GLU A 173 27.92 -2.08 -33.75
C GLU A 173 28.41 -1.57 -35.11
N LYS A 174 27.72 -0.58 -35.71
CA LYS A 174 28.17 0.07 -36.95
C LYS A 174 29.52 0.77 -36.78
N GLU A 175 29.70 1.54 -35.70
CA GLU A 175 30.97 2.21 -35.39
C GLU A 175 32.13 1.21 -35.21
N ILE A 176 31.86 0.03 -34.64
CA ILE A 176 32.85 -1.06 -34.53
C ILE A 176 33.15 -1.67 -35.89
N LEU A 177 32.13 -1.94 -36.70
CA LEU A 177 32.31 -2.49 -38.05
C LEU A 177 33.13 -1.53 -38.93
N GLU A 178 32.84 -0.23 -38.88
CA GLU A 178 33.64 0.81 -39.55
C GLU A 178 35.10 0.77 -39.08
N LYS A 179 35.35 0.69 -37.77
CA LYS A 179 36.72 0.57 -37.21
C LYS A 179 37.43 -0.73 -37.59
N ILE A 180 36.71 -1.82 -37.82
CA ILE A 180 37.29 -3.08 -38.32
C ILE A 180 37.63 -2.93 -39.80
N MET A 181 36.68 -2.46 -40.63
CA MET A 181 36.90 -2.23 -42.06
C MET A 181 38.07 -1.28 -42.33
N THR A 182 38.18 -0.16 -41.60
CA THR A 182 39.32 0.75 -41.76
C THR A 182 40.66 0.09 -41.42
N ARG A 183 40.70 -0.79 -40.41
CA ARG A 183 41.92 -1.54 -40.05
C ARG A 183 42.27 -2.61 -41.08
N GLU A 184 41.27 -3.25 -41.67
CA GLU A 184 41.46 -4.21 -42.76
C GLU A 184 41.97 -3.52 -44.02
N ASP A 185 41.39 -2.37 -44.39
CA ASP A 185 41.86 -1.52 -45.49
C ASP A 185 43.31 -1.02 -45.28
N GLU A 186 43.65 -0.60 -44.05
CA GLU A 186 45.02 -0.22 -43.68
C GLU A 186 45.99 -1.41 -43.77
N ALA A 187 45.60 -2.59 -43.28
CA ALA A 187 46.41 -3.80 -43.36
C ALA A 187 46.63 -4.25 -44.82
N MET A 188 45.60 -4.15 -45.66
CA MET A 188 45.67 -4.41 -47.11
C MET A 188 46.65 -3.44 -47.79
N LYS A 189 46.51 -2.13 -47.57
CA LYS A 189 47.44 -1.11 -48.10
C LYS A 189 48.89 -1.36 -47.66
N GLN A 190 49.11 -1.68 -46.39
CA GLN A 190 50.45 -2.03 -45.90
C GLN A 190 51.02 -3.29 -46.56
N GLN A 191 50.18 -4.28 -46.87
CA GLN A 191 50.59 -5.50 -47.55
C GLN A 191 50.91 -5.22 -49.03
N GLU A 192 50.08 -4.45 -49.72
CA GLU A 192 50.34 -3.96 -51.08
C GLU A 192 51.68 -3.21 -51.14
N GLU A 193 51.91 -2.24 -50.25
CA GLU A 193 53.19 -1.54 -50.13
C GLU A 193 54.37 -2.49 -49.92
N LYS A 194 54.26 -3.49 -49.04
CA LYS A 194 55.31 -4.50 -48.81
C LYS A 194 55.58 -5.32 -50.06
N THR A 195 54.56 -5.70 -50.83
CA THR A 195 54.75 -6.42 -52.11
C THR A 195 55.37 -5.53 -53.19
N LEU A 196 55.00 -4.25 -53.26
CA LEU A 196 55.60 -3.27 -54.16
C LEU A 196 57.06 -2.99 -53.81
N LYS A 197 57.41 -2.84 -52.52
CA LYS A 197 58.80 -2.70 -52.03
C LYS A 197 59.64 -3.92 -52.43
N LYS A 198 59.19 -5.14 -52.11
CA LYS A 198 59.84 -6.40 -52.55
C LYS A 198 59.98 -6.53 -54.07
N ARG A 199 59.00 -6.03 -54.85
CA ARG A 199 59.09 -6.01 -56.31
C ARG A 199 60.17 -5.04 -56.79
N ARG A 200 60.25 -3.83 -56.21
CA ARG A 200 61.32 -2.85 -56.52
C ARG A 200 62.70 -3.39 -56.17
N GLU A 201 62.86 -3.98 -54.98
CA GLU A 201 64.11 -4.62 -54.53
C GLU A 201 64.56 -5.73 -55.51
N ARG A 202 63.63 -6.60 -55.96
CA ARG A 202 63.91 -7.64 -56.95
C ARG A 202 64.30 -7.07 -58.32
N MET A 203 63.67 -5.98 -58.76
CA MET A 203 64.02 -5.32 -60.02
C MET A 203 65.42 -4.70 -59.94
N ALA A 204 65.73 -3.97 -58.87
CA ALA A 204 67.06 -3.40 -58.64
C ALA A 204 68.14 -4.49 -58.58
N PHE A 205 67.91 -5.56 -57.80
CA PHE A 205 68.84 -6.69 -57.74
C PHE A 205 69.05 -7.38 -59.11
N ALA A 206 67.99 -7.49 -59.93
CA ALA A 206 68.10 -8.03 -61.29
C ALA A 206 68.87 -7.10 -62.24
N GLU A 207 68.75 -5.78 -62.07
CA GLU A 207 69.54 -4.78 -62.80
C GLU A 207 71.01 -4.81 -62.37
N ASP A 208 71.29 -4.90 -61.06
CA ASP A 208 72.64 -5.04 -60.52
C ASP A 208 73.32 -6.32 -61.02
N LEU A 209 72.62 -7.47 -60.96
CA LEU A 209 73.14 -8.74 -61.48
C LEU A 209 73.37 -8.69 -62.99
N LYS A 210 72.50 -8.01 -63.75
CA LYS A 210 72.70 -7.77 -65.19
C LYS A 210 73.92 -6.88 -65.47
N ASN A 211 74.20 -5.90 -64.61
CA ASN A 211 75.39 -5.06 -64.72
C ASN A 211 76.66 -5.85 -64.37
N GLN A 212 76.63 -6.68 -63.33
CA GLN A 212 77.73 -7.61 -62.99
C GLN A 212 77.99 -8.62 -64.11
N MET A 213 76.95 -9.14 -64.78
CA MET A 213 77.13 -10.02 -65.94
C MET A 213 77.88 -9.32 -67.07
N LYS A 214 77.46 -8.10 -67.45
CA LYS A 214 78.15 -7.31 -68.48
C LYS A 214 79.60 -6.98 -68.11
N GLU A 215 79.87 -6.66 -66.84
CA GLU A 215 81.23 -6.38 -66.37
C GLU A 215 82.11 -7.63 -66.44
N ASN A 216 81.58 -8.79 -66.03
CA ASN A 216 82.26 -10.08 -66.18
C ASN A 216 82.46 -10.48 -67.66
N GLU A 217 81.49 -10.22 -68.53
CA GLU A 217 81.62 -10.42 -69.99
C GLU A 217 82.74 -9.54 -70.55
N LEU A 218 82.76 -8.25 -70.22
CA LEU A 218 83.82 -7.32 -70.64
C LEU A 218 85.22 -7.75 -70.12
N ILE A 219 85.30 -8.25 -68.88
CA ILE A 219 86.56 -8.79 -68.33
C ILE A 219 87.01 -10.04 -69.09
N ARG A 220 86.09 -10.95 -69.45
CA ARG A 220 86.40 -12.13 -70.27
C ARG A 220 86.85 -11.74 -71.67
N GLU A 221 86.15 -10.81 -72.33
CA GLU A 221 86.54 -10.30 -73.65
C GLU A 221 87.96 -9.68 -73.61
N GLN A 222 88.28 -8.92 -72.57
CA GLN A 222 89.63 -8.38 -72.37
C GLN A 222 90.68 -9.45 -72.08
N GLN A 223 90.32 -10.52 -71.37
CA GLN A 223 91.22 -11.68 -71.14
C GLN A 223 91.46 -12.44 -72.43
N GLU A 224 90.41 -12.79 -73.18
CA GLU A 224 90.52 -13.44 -74.49
C GLU A 224 91.33 -12.62 -75.49
N GLN A 225 91.18 -11.29 -75.50
CA GLN A 225 91.99 -10.42 -76.36
C GLN A 225 93.48 -10.46 -75.98
N LYS A 226 93.79 -10.49 -74.67
CA LYS A 226 95.18 -10.64 -74.17
C LYS A 226 95.75 -12.03 -74.45
N GLU A 227 94.94 -13.08 -74.38
CA GLU A 227 95.35 -14.44 -74.75
C GLU A 227 95.59 -14.53 -76.26
N LYS A 228 94.68 -14.05 -77.11
CA LYS A 228 94.88 -13.98 -78.57
C LYS A 228 96.15 -13.19 -78.96
N GLN A 229 96.49 -12.12 -78.22
CA GLN A 229 97.76 -11.39 -78.40
C GLN A 229 98.98 -12.24 -78.03
N LYS A 230 98.96 -12.96 -76.89
CA LYS A 230 100.03 -13.89 -76.51
C LYS A 230 100.17 -15.04 -77.49
N ASP A 231 99.06 -15.66 -77.90
CA ASP A 231 99.04 -16.74 -78.90
C ASP A 231 99.66 -16.25 -80.22
N GLN A 232 99.36 -15.02 -80.64
CA GLN A 232 99.96 -14.41 -81.83
C GLN A 232 101.48 -14.18 -81.67
N GLU A 233 101.95 -13.74 -80.51
CA GLU A 233 103.38 -13.64 -80.18
C GLU A 233 104.06 -15.02 -80.11
N GLU A 234 103.41 -16.03 -79.55
CA GLU A 234 103.93 -17.40 -79.46
C GLU A 234 103.98 -18.08 -80.82
N ILE A 235 102.96 -17.91 -81.67
CA ILE A 235 102.98 -18.38 -83.07
C ILE A 235 104.13 -17.71 -83.84
N GLN A 236 104.36 -16.40 -83.65
CA GLN A 236 105.52 -15.71 -84.26
C GLN A 236 106.85 -16.31 -83.79
N ARG A 237 107.04 -16.54 -82.48
CA ARG A 237 108.23 -17.20 -81.94
C ARG A 237 108.40 -18.63 -82.47
N LEU A 238 107.32 -19.41 -82.57
CA LEU A 238 107.34 -20.77 -83.09
C LEU A 238 107.69 -20.79 -84.58
N CYS A 239 107.18 -19.86 -85.39
CA CYS A 239 107.58 -19.73 -86.79
C CYS A 239 109.06 -19.36 -86.94
N GLU A 240 109.61 -18.47 -86.10
CA GLU A 240 111.06 -18.19 -86.09
C GLU A 240 111.88 -19.43 -85.69
N LEU A 241 111.38 -20.22 -84.74
CA LEU A 241 112.05 -21.42 -84.24
C LEU A 241 112.03 -22.53 -85.30
N GLN A 242 110.89 -22.76 -85.96
CA GLN A 242 110.75 -23.69 -87.09
C GLN A 242 111.67 -23.31 -88.26
N GLN A 243 111.85 -22.01 -88.56
CA GLN A 243 112.81 -21.56 -89.57
C GLN A 243 114.28 -21.81 -89.19
N ARG A 244 114.59 -21.91 -87.89
CA ARG A 244 115.92 -22.32 -87.40
C ARG A 244 116.06 -23.85 -87.48
N GLU A 245 115.04 -24.59 -87.07
CA GLU A 245 115.00 -26.06 -87.16
C GLU A 245 115.16 -26.54 -88.60
N GLN A 246 114.46 -25.93 -89.57
CA GLN A 246 114.63 -26.25 -91.00
C GLN A 246 116.07 -26.05 -91.51
N ARG A 247 116.82 -25.09 -90.93
CA ARG A 247 118.24 -24.89 -91.26
C ARG A 247 119.11 -25.98 -90.63
N THR A 248 118.89 -26.30 -89.36
CA THR A 248 119.63 -27.38 -88.69
C THR A 248 119.31 -28.75 -89.27
N ASP A 249 118.07 -28.99 -89.70
CA ASP A 249 117.65 -30.25 -90.33
C ASP A 249 118.28 -30.42 -91.72
N ALA A 250 118.45 -29.34 -92.49
CA ALA A 250 119.19 -29.38 -93.74
C ALA A 250 120.68 -29.77 -93.52
N GLU A 251 121.30 -29.23 -92.46
CA GLU A 251 122.66 -29.60 -92.04
C GLU A 251 122.73 -31.05 -91.53
N GLN A 252 121.76 -31.49 -90.73
CA GLN A 252 121.66 -32.86 -90.25
C GLN A 252 121.40 -33.86 -91.38
N GLN A 253 120.59 -33.54 -92.39
CA GLN A 253 120.40 -34.39 -93.56
C GLN A 253 121.67 -34.53 -94.41
N ALA A 254 122.50 -33.47 -94.48
CA ALA A 254 123.81 -33.55 -95.12
C ALA A 254 124.77 -34.48 -94.34
N MET A 255 124.72 -34.44 -93.00
CA MET A 255 125.45 -35.38 -92.14
C MET A 255 124.89 -36.81 -92.22
N HIS A 256 123.57 -36.98 -92.24
CA HIS A 256 122.92 -38.28 -92.33
C HIS A 256 123.21 -38.99 -93.66
N LYS A 257 123.32 -38.25 -94.77
CA LYS A 257 123.80 -38.80 -96.06
C LYS A 257 125.24 -39.32 -95.97
N ARG A 258 126.11 -38.73 -95.13
CA ARG A 258 127.45 -39.27 -94.84
C ARG A 258 127.37 -40.52 -93.98
N ASN A 259 126.49 -40.53 -92.98
CA ASN A 259 126.34 -41.63 -92.03
C ASN A 259 125.63 -42.86 -92.63
N ILE A 260 124.63 -42.72 -93.51
CA ILE A 260 124.01 -43.85 -94.23
C ILE A 260 125.05 -44.62 -95.04
N LYS A 261 126.01 -43.90 -95.67
CA LYS A 261 127.12 -44.52 -96.40
C LYS A 261 128.04 -45.36 -95.50
N GLN A 262 128.06 -45.09 -94.19
CA GLN A 262 128.77 -45.88 -93.19
C GLN A 262 127.89 -47.02 -92.66
N ALA A 263 126.66 -46.73 -92.22
CA ALA A 263 125.74 -47.72 -91.66
C ALA A 263 125.34 -48.83 -92.65
N TYR A 264 125.29 -48.57 -93.96
CA TYR A 264 125.07 -49.62 -94.96
C TYR A 264 126.19 -50.70 -94.98
N MET A 265 127.39 -50.36 -94.47
CA MET A 265 128.49 -51.32 -94.29
C MET A 265 128.31 -52.17 -93.01
N GLU A 266 127.50 -51.72 -92.05
CA GLU A 266 127.31 -52.34 -90.73
C GLU A 266 126.03 -53.19 -90.67
N ASP A 267 124.94 -52.76 -91.29
CA ASP A 267 123.62 -53.41 -91.17
C ASP A 267 123.56 -54.79 -91.88
N LEU A 268 124.50 -55.04 -92.80
CA LEU A 268 124.80 -56.37 -93.35
C LEU A 268 125.22 -57.40 -92.29
N GLN A 269 125.60 -56.96 -91.08
CA GLN A 269 126.18 -57.81 -90.03
C GLN A 269 125.20 -58.22 -88.92
N GLN A 270 124.06 -57.52 -88.72
CA GLN A 270 123.20 -57.72 -87.54
C GLN A 270 121.93 -58.56 -87.77
N ARG A 271 121.46 -58.67 -89.02
CA ARG A 271 120.12 -59.19 -89.35
C ARG A 271 119.89 -60.68 -89.03
N GLU A 272 120.94 -61.40 -88.65
CA GLU A 272 120.92 -62.85 -88.41
C GLU A 272 120.34 -63.26 -87.03
N HIS A 273 120.16 -62.33 -86.07
CA HIS A 273 119.95 -62.69 -84.66
C HIS A 273 118.49 -62.84 -84.14
N LEU A 274 117.53 -61.99 -84.57
CA LEU A 274 116.36 -61.66 -83.71
C LEU A 274 115.12 -62.59 -83.72
N ARG A 275 114.98 -63.54 -84.66
CA ARG A 275 113.68 -64.24 -84.95
C ARG A 275 113.21 -65.32 -83.93
N LYS A 276 113.35 -65.16 -82.60
CA LYS A 276 113.30 -66.30 -81.66
C LYS A 276 112.37 -66.25 -80.41
N ILE A 277 111.57 -65.20 -80.12
CA ILE A 277 111.10 -64.94 -78.72
C ILE A 277 109.58 -65.03 -78.40
N GLU A 278 108.62 -64.74 -79.29
CA GLU A 278 107.33 -64.11 -78.87
C GLU A 278 106.11 -64.97 -78.41
N ALA A 279 106.15 -66.30 -78.31
CA ALA A 279 104.94 -67.14 -78.50
C ALA A 279 104.03 -67.60 -77.30
N GLN A 280 104.06 -67.02 -76.08
CA GLN A 280 103.64 -67.76 -74.85
C GLN A 280 102.47 -67.26 -73.93
N LYS A 281 101.58 -66.31 -74.28
CA LYS A 281 100.89 -65.46 -73.25
C LYS A 281 99.35 -65.51 -72.96
N GLN A 282 98.49 -66.39 -73.52
CA GLN A 282 97.06 -66.04 -73.73
C GLN A 282 95.87 -66.76 -72.99
N GLU A 283 96.02 -67.62 -71.97
CA GLU A 283 94.96 -68.64 -71.63
C GLU A 283 94.01 -68.48 -70.38
N ILE A 284 93.87 -67.35 -69.65
CA ILE A 284 93.44 -67.40 -68.21
C ILE A 284 92.00 -66.93 -67.77
N GLU A 285 91.13 -66.28 -68.55
CA GLU A 285 90.15 -65.28 -67.98
C GLU A 285 88.61 -65.57 -67.77
N GLU A 286 88.00 -66.76 -67.95
CA GLU A 286 86.52 -66.87 -68.25
C GLU A 286 85.40 -67.16 -67.18
N GLU A 287 85.61 -67.51 -65.89
CA GLU A 287 84.63 -68.39 -65.15
C GLU A 287 83.42 -67.83 -64.28
N GLN A 288 83.19 -66.54 -64.00
CA GLN A 288 82.52 -66.11 -62.71
C GLN A 288 80.97 -65.82 -62.57
N ARG A 289 80.04 -66.00 -63.53
CA ARG A 289 78.73 -65.22 -63.56
C ARG A 289 77.37 -65.77 -63.02
N LYS A 290 77.22 -66.93 -62.33
CA LYS A 290 75.90 -67.68 -62.30
C LYS A 290 74.86 -67.55 -61.14
N LEU A 291 75.00 -66.74 -60.07
CA LEU A 291 74.31 -67.01 -58.76
C LEU A 291 73.00 -66.26 -58.33
N PHE A 292 72.46 -65.24 -59.03
CA PHE A 292 71.64 -64.18 -58.38
C PHE A 292 70.08 -64.27 -58.40
N LEU A 293 69.42 -65.32 -58.91
CA LEU A 293 68.01 -65.22 -59.40
C LEU A 293 66.83 -65.72 -58.51
N SER A 294 67.03 -66.32 -57.33
CA SER A 294 65.99 -67.18 -56.69
C SER A 294 65.01 -66.53 -55.67
N ALA A 295 65.17 -65.27 -55.27
CA ALA A 295 64.58 -64.79 -54.01
C ALA A 295 63.14 -64.18 -54.03
N LYS A 296 62.53 -63.86 -55.19
CA LYS A 296 61.47 -62.82 -55.26
C LYS A 296 59.99 -63.25 -55.16
N GLN A 297 59.65 -64.54 -54.99
CA GLN A 297 58.28 -65.04 -55.27
C GLN A 297 57.31 -65.24 -54.07
N LYS A 298 57.69 -64.99 -52.80
CA LYS A 298 56.86 -65.40 -51.63
C LYS A 298 55.86 -64.39 -51.03
N MET A 299 55.84 -63.12 -51.46
CA MET A 299 55.17 -62.03 -50.69
C MET A 299 53.67 -61.76 -50.96
N THR A 300 53.02 -62.38 -51.95
CA THR A 300 51.74 -61.87 -52.51
C THR A 300 50.44 -62.55 -52.06
N LYS A 301 50.44 -63.46 -51.07
CA LYS A 301 49.25 -64.28 -50.73
C LYS A 301 48.38 -63.85 -49.53
N LEU A 302 48.78 -62.88 -48.70
CA LEU A 302 48.14 -62.59 -47.39
C LEU A 302 47.17 -61.37 -47.34
N ARG A 303 46.58 -60.94 -48.46
CA ARG A 303 45.78 -59.67 -48.54
C ARG A 303 44.33 -59.80 -49.04
N LYS A 304 43.63 -60.94 -48.85
CA LYS A 304 42.29 -61.15 -49.45
C LYS A 304 41.16 -61.67 -48.55
N GLU A 305 41.33 -61.77 -47.23
CA GLU A 305 40.37 -62.50 -46.37
C GLU A 305 39.69 -61.68 -45.24
N LYS A 306 39.94 -60.38 -45.09
CA LYS A 306 39.40 -59.57 -43.96
C LYS A 306 38.22 -58.64 -44.29
N ASP A 307 37.89 -58.41 -45.57
CA ASP A 307 36.97 -57.34 -46.00
C ASP A 307 35.51 -57.79 -46.26
N LYS A 308 34.97 -58.76 -45.50
CA LYS A 308 33.64 -59.36 -45.81
C LYS A 308 32.62 -59.48 -44.67
N GLU A 309 32.94 -59.13 -43.42
CA GLU A 309 32.08 -59.55 -42.29
C GLU A 309 30.85 -58.65 -42.04
N ILE A 310 30.98 -57.40 -41.58
CA ILE A 310 29.88 -56.68 -40.90
C ILE A 310 29.43 -55.39 -41.61
N ILE A 311 28.92 -55.56 -42.83
CA ILE A 311 27.94 -54.64 -43.45
C ILE A 311 26.53 -55.15 -43.08
N ARG A 312 26.22 -55.20 -41.77
CA ARG A 312 24.97 -55.79 -41.26
C ARG A 312 24.28 -55.09 -40.08
N GLU A 313 24.93 -54.15 -39.38
CA GLU A 313 24.37 -53.56 -38.15
C GLU A 313 23.98 -52.08 -38.27
N THR A 314 24.19 -51.46 -39.44
CA THR A 314 23.59 -50.16 -39.76
C THR A 314 22.14 -50.31 -40.21
N GLN A 315 21.25 -49.51 -39.61
CA GLN A 315 19.90 -49.17 -40.10
C GLN A 315 18.78 -50.21 -39.92
N GLN A 316 18.31 -50.39 -38.66
CA GLN A 316 16.88 -50.21 -38.38
C GLN A 316 16.75 -49.28 -37.17
N HIS A 317 16.62 -47.98 -37.43
CA HIS A 317 15.36 -47.27 -37.64
C HIS A 317 14.68 -46.89 -36.32
N ARG A 318 14.55 -45.57 -36.14
CA ARG A 318 13.50 -44.90 -35.36
C ARG A 318 13.58 -45.14 -33.84
N GLU A 319 14.13 -44.23 -33.04
CA GLU A 319 14.08 -42.76 -33.18
C GLU A 319 12.64 -42.30 -33.42
N GLY A 320 11.90 -42.10 -32.31
CA GLY A 320 10.44 -42.19 -32.30
C GLY A 320 9.62 -40.95 -31.93
N ILE A 321 9.95 -40.26 -30.83
CA ILE A 321 9.30 -39.00 -30.38
C ILE A 321 7.88 -39.19 -29.76
N LEU A 322 7.48 -38.26 -28.89
CA LEU A 322 6.20 -38.12 -28.17
C LEU A 322 6.01 -39.11 -27.01
N ASP A 323 6.60 -38.92 -25.82
CA ASP A 323 7.01 -37.67 -25.15
C ASP A 323 5.83 -36.71 -24.82
N LYS A 324 5.42 -36.73 -23.54
CA LYS A 324 4.54 -35.80 -22.80
C LYS A 324 3.02 -35.87 -23.07
N VAL A 325 2.26 -35.34 -22.10
CA VAL A 325 0.78 -35.22 -22.03
C VAL A 325 0.12 -36.60 -21.75
N VAL A 326 -0.34 -36.98 -20.55
CA VAL A 326 -0.67 -36.22 -19.32
C VAL A 326 -0.23 -36.98 -18.06
N VAL A 327 0.76 -36.45 -17.34
CA VAL A 327 0.70 -36.47 -15.86
C VAL A 327 -0.10 -35.21 -15.46
N THR A 328 -0.79 -35.27 -14.31
CA THR A 328 -1.65 -34.22 -13.69
C THR A 328 -3.03 -33.97 -14.32
N GLN A 329 -4.01 -34.74 -13.85
CA GLN A 329 -5.27 -34.23 -13.25
C GLN A 329 -5.97 -35.43 -12.59
N GLN A 330 -5.43 -35.99 -11.51
CA GLN A 330 -5.46 -35.42 -10.15
C GLN A 330 -6.89 -35.08 -9.70
N GLU A 331 -7.44 -36.00 -8.89
CA GLU A 331 -8.37 -35.76 -7.77
C GLU A 331 -9.66 -34.98 -8.02
N ARG A 332 -10.79 -35.71 -8.08
CA ARG A 332 -12.16 -35.37 -7.61
C ARG A 332 -13.09 -36.55 -7.92
N MET A 333 -14.03 -37.01 -7.09
CA MET A 333 -14.37 -36.84 -5.67
C MET A 333 -15.17 -38.10 -5.26
N LEU A 334 -15.10 -38.53 -4.01
CA LEU A 334 -16.20 -39.32 -3.42
C LEU A 334 -17.28 -38.35 -2.94
N HIS A 335 -18.55 -38.57 -3.31
CA HIS A 335 -19.59 -38.94 -2.34
C HIS A 335 -20.98 -39.16 -2.97
N GLU A 336 -21.74 -40.03 -2.30
CA GLU A 336 -23.20 -40.07 -2.16
C GLU A 336 -24.14 -40.11 -3.38
N GLU A 337 -24.88 -41.22 -3.45
CA GLU A 337 -26.32 -41.34 -3.69
C GLU A 337 -26.66 -42.85 -3.46
N GLN A 338 -27.71 -43.37 -2.78
CA GLN A 338 -28.98 -42.82 -2.25
C GLN A 338 -29.56 -43.67 -1.07
N ARG A 339 -30.25 -43.00 -0.14
CA ARG A 339 -31.56 -43.35 0.52
C ARG A 339 -31.94 -44.81 0.95
N THR A 340 -32.05 -44.96 2.27
CA THR A 340 -33.11 -45.63 3.09
C THR A 340 -34.37 -46.28 2.45
N ALA A 341 -34.84 -47.41 3.01
CA ALA A 341 -36.16 -47.60 3.70
C ALA A 341 -36.91 -48.96 3.45
N LYS A 342 -37.68 -49.42 4.48
CA LYS A 342 -38.59 -50.60 4.66
C LYS A 342 -38.00 -51.72 5.53
N ALA A 343 -38.72 -52.44 6.41
CA ALA A 343 -40.04 -52.36 7.09
C ALA A 343 -39.93 -53.30 8.35
N ALA A 344 -40.51 -53.13 9.54
CA ALA A 344 -41.86 -52.76 10.00
C ALA A 344 -42.90 -53.91 9.94
N GLU A 345 -42.86 -54.89 10.87
CA GLU A 345 -43.79 -56.04 10.87
C GLU A 345 -44.02 -56.77 12.23
N GLU A 346 -44.06 -56.08 13.38
CA GLU A 346 -44.23 -56.76 14.70
C GLU A 346 -45.04 -55.92 15.74
N MET A 347 -46.38 -56.07 15.83
CA MET A 347 -47.24 -55.58 16.95
C MET A 347 -48.78 -55.86 16.81
N GLU A 348 -49.31 -57.11 16.97
CA GLU A 348 -50.79 -57.30 16.88
C GLU A 348 -51.47 -58.53 17.59
N ALA A 349 -51.07 -58.98 18.80
CA ALA A 349 -51.47 -60.33 19.29
C ALA A 349 -52.02 -60.56 20.73
N ARG A 350 -52.48 -59.57 21.55
CA ARG A 350 -52.85 -59.85 22.98
C ARG A 350 -53.98 -59.03 23.66
N ARG A 351 -55.26 -59.11 23.26
CA ARG A 351 -56.41 -58.59 24.07
C ARG A 351 -57.69 -59.45 23.97
N ALA A 352 -58.24 -59.86 25.11
CA ALA A 352 -59.33 -60.85 25.23
C ALA A 352 -60.32 -60.55 26.40
N GLN A 353 -61.05 -61.56 26.91
CA GLN A 353 -62.33 -61.44 27.64
C GLN A 353 -62.33 -61.94 29.11
N LEU A 354 -63.02 -61.21 30.01
CA LEU A 354 -63.21 -61.51 31.45
C LEU A 354 -64.51 -60.86 32.01
N GLN A 355 -65.71 -61.42 31.78
CA GLN A 355 -67.00 -60.86 32.29
C GLN A 355 -68.18 -61.86 32.37
N GLN A 356 -68.91 -62.02 33.50
CA GLN A 356 -70.21 -62.75 33.50
C GLN A 356 -71.26 -62.59 34.65
N GLU A 357 -70.92 -62.23 35.89
CA GLU A 357 -71.24 -63.14 37.02
C GLU A 357 -72.53 -62.97 37.87
N GLU A 358 -72.92 -61.76 38.30
CA GLU A 358 -73.27 -61.55 39.74
C GLU A 358 -74.68 -61.92 40.29
N GLU A 359 -75.78 -61.80 39.51
CA GLU A 359 -77.15 -61.42 39.99
C GLU A 359 -77.68 -61.94 41.35
N GLN A 360 -78.03 -63.22 41.46
CA GLN A 360 -79.40 -63.64 41.88
C GLN A 360 -79.81 -63.39 43.35
N LYS A 361 -80.37 -62.21 43.69
CA LYS A 361 -80.75 -61.82 45.09
C LYS A 361 -82.09 -61.06 45.18
N LYS A 362 -83.22 -61.67 45.63
CA LYS A 362 -84.54 -60.97 45.79
C LYS A 362 -85.34 -61.21 47.10
N ALA A 363 -86.10 -62.32 47.25
CA ALA A 363 -86.95 -62.69 48.42
C ALA A 363 -88.30 -61.90 48.65
N ALA A 364 -88.94 -61.99 49.83
CA ALA A 364 -90.35 -61.59 50.11
C ALA A 364 -90.66 -61.17 51.60
N MET A 365 -91.81 -60.49 51.87
CA MET A 365 -91.93 -59.53 53.01
C MET A 365 -93.36 -59.16 53.55
N LEU A 366 -94.47 -59.83 53.20
CA LEU A 366 -95.72 -59.10 52.83
C LEU A 366 -96.99 -59.01 53.76
N LYS A 367 -97.05 -59.43 55.04
CA LYS A 367 -98.38 -59.65 55.70
C LYS A 367 -98.85 -58.81 56.92
N SER A 368 -98.01 -58.14 57.72
CA SER A 368 -98.48 -57.42 58.94
C SER A 368 -99.13 -56.04 58.67
N ILE A 369 -100.00 -55.96 57.65
CA ILE A 369 -100.29 -54.71 56.91
C ILE A 369 -101.74 -54.21 57.07
N THR A 370 -102.67 -55.02 57.61
CA THR A 370 -104.11 -54.79 57.45
C THR A 370 -104.81 -54.01 58.56
N GLU A 371 -104.64 -54.36 59.84
CA GLU A 371 -105.44 -53.77 60.94
C GLU A 371 -105.01 -52.35 61.30
N HIS A 372 -103.75 -52.02 61.01
CA HIS A 372 -103.23 -50.65 61.00
C HIS A 372 -104.11 -49.70 60.17
N ARG A 373 -104.88 -50.18 59.18
CA ARG A 373 -105.56 -49.34 58.16
C ARG A 373 -106.74 -48.50 58.68
N GLU A 374 -107.55 -48.97 59.63
CA GLU A 374 -108.84 -48.32 59.92
C GLU A 374 -108.72 -47.11 60.86
N PHE A 375 -107.95 -47.22 61.93
CA PHE A 375 -107.62 -46.07 62.80
C PHE A 375 -106.88 -44.99 61.99
N ILE A 376 -105.90 -45.43 61.18
CA ILE A 376 -105.22 -44.61 60.18
C ILE A 376 -106.22 -43.93 59.25
N SER A 377 -107.35 -44.56 58.86
CA SER A 377 -108.32 -43.96 57.93
C SER A 377 -108.95 -42.65 58.43
N ARG A 378 -109.33 -42.55 59.72
CA ARG A 378 -109.94 -41.32 60.28
C ARG A 378 -108.90 -40.27 60.65
N GLU A 379 -107.76 -40.69 61.19
CA GLU A 379 -106.63 -39.79 61.41
C GLU A 379 -106.16 -39.20 60.07
N ASN A 380 -106.16 -40.01 59.01
CA ASN A 380 -105.94 -39.59 57.64
C ASN A 380 -106.98 -38.58 57.13
N GLU A 381 -108.22 -38.50 57.62
CA GLU A 381 -109.18 -37.49 57.12
C GLU A 381 -108.87 -36.08 57.65
N MET A 382 -108.52 -35.97 58.93
CA MET A 382 -108.10 -34.68 59.49
C MET A 382 -106.69 -34.31 59.01
N ARG A 383 -105.79 -35.29 58.92
CA ARG A 383 -104.48 -35.12 58.26
C ARG A 383 -104.63 -34.80 56.76
N LYS A 384 -105.63 -35.31 56.04
CA LYS A 384 -105.93 -34.93 54.64
C LYS A 384 -106.32 -33.47 54.54
N ARG A 385 -107.24 -32.96 55.37
CA ARG A 385 -107.65 -31.54 55.30
C ARG A 385 -106.51 -30.58 55.61
N ILE A 386 -105.69 -30.90 56.61
CA ILE A 386 -104.48 -30.14 56.92
C ILE A 386 -103.47 -30.27 55.77
N SER A 387 -103.23 -31.49 55.28
CA SER A 387 -102.39 -31.75 54.10
C SER A 387 -102.92 -31.11 52.81
N GLU A 388 -104.23 -30.88 52.66
CA GLU A 388 -104.83 -30.19 51.53
C GLU A 388 -104.51 -28.70 51.61
N GLN A 389 -104.69 -28.07 52.78
CA GLN A 389 -104.28 -26.68 53.02
C GLN A 389 -102.76 -26.49 52.89
N ASP A 390 -101.97 -27.35 53.54
CA ASP A 390 -100.51 -27.35 53.42
C ASP A 390 -100.08 -27.59 51.97
N SER A 391 -100.75 -28.48 51.21
CA SER A 391 -100.44 -28.71 49.78
C SER A 391 -100.78 -27.51 48.91
N LEU A 392 -101.84 -26.77 49.22
CA LEU A 392 -102.20 -25.53 48.52
C LEU A 392 -101.20 -24.42 48.84
N GLU A 393 -100.78 -24.28 50.10
CA GLU A 393 -99.71 -23.35 50.49
C GLU A 393 -98.37 -23.73 49.86
N GLU A 394 -97.99 -25.01 49.87
CA GLU A 394 -96.81 -25.51 49.17
C GLU A 394 -96.89 -25.27 47.67
N HIS A 395 -98.07 -25.46 47.06
CA HIS A 395 -98.27 -25.19 45.63
C HIS A 395 -98.10 -23.69 45.33
N MET A 396 -98.64 -22.80 46.18
CA MET A 396 -98.41 -21.36 46.05
C MET A 396 -96.94 -20.99 46.22
N LYS A 397 -96.26 -21.55 47.24
CA LYS A 397 -94.81 -21.36 47.47
C LYS A 397 -93.97 -21.90 46.29
N LYS A 398 -94.37 -23.02 45.67
CA LYS A 398 -93.75 -23.58 44.45
C LYS A 398 -93.98 -22.64 43.24
N MET A 399 -95.19 -22.18 43.00
CA MET A 399 -95.51 -21.22 41.94
C MET A 399 -94.73 -19.89 42.08
N GLU A 400 -94.59 -19.38 43.30
CA GLU A 400 -93.77 -18.20 43.58
C GLU A 400 -92.27 -18.46 43.41
N ALA A 401 -91.77 -19.61 43.86
CA ALA A 401 -90.38 -20.03 43.65
C ALA A 401 -90.04 -20.24 42.17
N ASP A 402 -90.93 -20.87 41.39
CA ASP A 402 -90.78 -21.08 39.95
C ASP A 402 -90.81 -19.74 39.19
N ARG A 403 -91.68 -18.81 39.62
CA ARG A 403 -91.68 -17.44 39.09
C ARG A 403 -90.36 -16.73 39.38
N LEU A 404 -89.88 -16.74 40.62
CA LEU A 404 -88.61 -16.12 41.00
C LEU A 404 -87.43 -16.78 40.27
N PHE A 405 -87.45 -18.10 40.10
CA PHE A 405 -86.44 -18.84 39.34
C PHE A 405 -86.46 -18.46 37.85
N ALA A 406 -87.65 -18.33 37.25
CA ALA A 406 -87.79 -17.86 35.87
C ALA A 406 -87.31 -16.40 35.69
N GLU A 407 -87.65 -15.50 36.61
CA GLU A 407 -87.16 -14.12 36.63
C GLU A 407 -85.63 -14.08 36.78
N MET A 408 -85.05 -14.89 37.67
CA MET A 408 -83.59 -15.04 37.83
C MET A 408 -82.91 -15.60 36.56
N LYS A 409 -83.47 -16.63 35.93
CA LYS A 409 -82.96 -17.19 34.66
C LYS A 409 -83.04 -16.18 33.51
N GLN A 410 -84.08 -15.34 33.48
CA GLN A 410 -84.14 -14.21 32.54
C GLN A 410 -83.08 -13.15 32.83
N GLN A 411 -82.75 -12.86 34.09
CA GLN A 411 -81.67 -11.95 34.45
C GLN A 411 -80.28 -12.52 34.11
N GLU A 412 -80.03 -13.80 34.40
CA GLU A 412 -78.79 -14.50 34.01
C GLU A 412 -78.58 -14.46 32.50
N THR A 413 -79.60 -14.83 31.71
CA THR A 413 -79.50 -14.82 30.24
C THR A 413 -79.34 -13.41 29.66
N LYS A 414 -79.89 -12.37 30.30
CA LYS A 414 -79.60 -10.96 29.95
C LYS A 414 -78.14 -10.60 30.23
N LYS A 415 -77.63 -10.87 31.44
CA LYS A 415 -76.22 -10.64 31.81
C LYS A 415 -75.25 -11.33 30.85
N ILE A 416 -75.49 -12.62 30.55
CA ILE A 416 -74.69 -13.39 29.59
C ILE A 416 -74.73 -12.76 28.19
N ARG A 417 -75.87 -12.23 27.73
CA ARG A 417 -75.95 -11.51 26.44
C ARG A 417 -75.12 -10.22 26.46
N GLU A 418 -75.27 -9.40 27.49
CA GLU A 418 -74.50 -8.16 27.66
C GLU A 418 -72.98 -8.41 27.73
N GLU A 419 -72.56 -9.47 28.44
CA GLU A 419 -71.15 -9.89 28.52
C GLU A 419 -70.62 -10.35 27.16
N ASN A 420 -71.41 -11.14 26.42
CA ASN A 420 -71.06 -11.54 25.05
C ASN A 420 -71.01 -10.35 24.08
N GLU A 421 -71.85 -9.34 24.24
CA GLU A 421 -71.80 -8.10 23.45
C GLU A 421 -70.55 -7.27 23.78
N LYS A 422 -70.22 -7.11 25.06
CA LYS A 422 -68.97 -6.47 25.51
C LYS A 422 -67.73 -7.20 24.97
N LEU A 423 -67.73 -8.54 24.99
CA LEU A 423 -66.67 -9.36 24.41
C LEU A 423 -66.53 -9.13 22.89
N LYS A 424 -67.65 -9.12 22.15
CA LYS A 424 -67.66 -8.83 20.70
C LYS A 424 -67.12 -7.44 20.39
N GLN A 425 -67.55 -6.42 21.13
CA GLN A 425 -67.06 -5.05 20.98
C GLN A 425 -65.55 -4.97 21.25
N PHE A 426 -65.06 -5.60 22.33
CA PHE A 426 -63.64 -5.69 22.65
C PHE A 426 -62.81 -6.38 21.54
N LEU A 427 -63.31 -7.51 21.00
CA LEU A 427 -62.68 -8.20 19.88
C LEU A 427 -62.65 -7.33 18.60
N ILE A 428 -63.72 -6.58 18.30
CA ILE A 428 -63.75 -5.64 17.18
C ILE A 428 -62.69 -4.54 17.36
N VAL A 429 -62.56 -3.97 18.56
CA VAL A 429 -61.53 -2.97 18.87
C VAL A 429 -60.13 -3.56 18.72
N GLN A 430 -59.87 -4.77 19.22
CA GLN A 430 -58.57 -5.44 19.02
C GLN A 430 -58.27 -5.75 17.55
N MET A 431 -59.26 -6.15 16.76
CA MET A 431 -59.07 -6.37 15.32
C MET A 431 -58.74 -5.05 14.59
N ALA A 432 -59.46 -3.97 14.89
CA ALA A 432 -59.20 -2.65 14.32
C ALA A 432 -57.81 -2.11 14.74
N GLU A 433 -57.42 -2.28 16.00
CA GLU A 433 -56.10 -1.91 16.48
C GLU A 433 -55.00 -2.72 15.79
N LYS A 434 -55.15 -4.05 15.68
CA LYS A 434 -54.20 -4.92 14.99
C LYS A 434 -54.08 -4.54 13.50
N GLN A 435 -55.19 -4.21 12.84
CA GLN A 435 -55.20 -3.76 11.45
C GLN A 435 -54.51 -2.41 11.29
N SER A 436 -54.76 -1.45 12.18
CA SER A 436 -54.09 -0.14 12.21
C SER A 436 -52.57 -0.28 12.44
N ARG A 437 -52.16 -1.09 13.42
CA ARG A 437 -50.74 -1.41 13.68
C ARG A 437 -50.09 -2.07 12.45
N HIS A 438 -50.77 -3.01 11.79
CA HIS A 438 -50.25 -3.63 10.57
C HIS A 438 -50.12 -2.62 9.42
N GLN A 439 -51.13 -1.78 9.18
CA GLN A 439 -51.05 -0.71 8.18
C GLN A 439 -49.91 0.26 8.47
N HIS A 440 -49.71 0.65 9.74
CA HIS A 440 -48.59 1.49 10.16
C HIS A 440 -47.24 0.83 9.82
N VAL A 441 -47.04 -0.44 10.19
CA VAL A 441 -45.82 -1.19 9.84
C VAL A 441 -45.62 -1.23 8.32
N MET A 442 -46.63 -1.58 7.53
CA MET A 442 -46.55 -1.57 6.07
C MET A 442 -46.20 -0.18 5.49
N THR A 443 -46.66 0.91 6.11
CA THR A 443 -46.27 2.27 5.68
C THR A 443 -44.85 2.64 6.07
N GLU A 444 -44.35 2.20 7.23
CA GLU A 444 -42.95 2.42 7.62
C GLU A 444 -41.98 1.57 6.79
N GLU A 445 -42.34 0.31 6.47
CA GLU A 445 -41.58 -0.54 5.54
C GLU A 445 -41.48 0.10 4.15
N ARG A 446 -42.57 0.68 3.62
CA ARG A 446 -42.56 1.43 2.36
C ARG A 446 -41.64 2.65 2.43
N LYS A 447 -41.78 3.49 3.46
CA LYS A 447 -40.90 4.65 3.68
C LYS A 447 -39.43 4.26 3.82
N PHE A 448 -39.15 3.12 4.45
CA PHE A 448 -37.79 2.58 4.59
C PHE A 448 -37.24 2.09 3.24
N ALA A 449 -38.04 1.38 2.45
CA ALA A 449 -37.67 0.98 1.09
C ALA A 449 -37.42 2.20 0.18
N GLU A 450 -38.29 3.20 0.22
CA GLU A 450 -38.13 4.48 -0.51
C GLU A 450 -36.82 5.20 -0.11
N LYS A 451 -36.51 5.29 1.19
CA LYS A 451 -35.25 5.86 1.69
C LYS A 451 -34.03 5.07 1.24
N ASN A 452 -34.08 3.74 1.24
CA ASN A 452 -32.97 2.90 0.76
C ASN A 452 -32.75 3.07 -0.76
N VAL A 453 -33.82 3.22 -1.55
CA VAL A 453 -33.71 3.53 -2.99
C VAL A 453 -33.13 4.93 -3.21
N GLN A 454 -33.49 5.92 -2.40
CA GLN A 454 -32.87 7.26 -2.44
C GLN A 454 -31.39 7.20 -2.08
N LEU A 455 -31.03 6.50 -1.00
CA LEU A 455 -29.65 6.36 -0.53
C LEU A 455 -28.76 5.64 -1.56
N THR A 456 -29.22 4.53 -2.13
CA THR A 456 -28.48 3.83 -3.20
C THR A 456 -28.35 4.67 -4.48
N ALA A 457 -29.35 5.50 -4.81
CA ALA A 457 -29.25 6.44 -5.93
C ALA A 457 -28.29 7.62 -5.64
N GLU A 458 -28.14 8.05 -4.39
CA GLU A 458 -27.10 9.01 -3.99
C GLU A 458 -25.70 8.39 -4.02
N GLU A 459 -25.54 7.17 -3.53
CA GLU A 459 -24.28 6.42 -3.60
C GLU A 459 -23.85 6.18 -5.05
N GLU A 460 -24.79 5.84 -5.94
CA GLU A 460 -24.56 5.73 -7.39
C GLU A 460 -24.02 7.04 -7.98
N LYS A 461 -24.66 8.18 -7.68
CA LYS A 461 -24.21 9.50 -8.16
C LYS A 461 -22.81 9.83 -7.66
N ARG A 462 -22.55 9.65 -6.37
CA ARG A 462 -21.22 9.87 -5.77
C ARG A 462 -20.15 8.98 -6.42
N PHE A 463 -20.50 7.73 -6.75
CA PHE A 463 -19.61 6.82 -7.47
C PHE A 463 -19.37 7.25 -8.93
N GLN A 464 -20.39 7.76 -9.62
CA GLN A 464 -20.27 8.29 -10.98
C GLN A 464 -19.41 9.57 -11.02
N GLU A 465 -19.65 10.52 -10.11
CA GLU A 465 -18.83 11.73 -9.95
C GLU A 465 -17.37 11.38 -9.63
N TYR A 466 -17.13 10.44 -8.70
CA TYR A 466 -15.79 9.99 -8.34
C TYR A 466 -15.08 9.26 -9.49
N SER A 467 -15.78 8.37 -10.20
CA SER A 467 -15.20 7.64 -11.33
C SER A 467 -14.89 8.57 -12.51
N GLN A 468 -15.72 9.57 -12.79
CA GLN A 468 -15.42 10.65 -13.74
C GLN A 468 -14.14 11.39 -13.34
N GLN A 469 -14.02 11.86 -12.10
CA GLN A 469 -12.80 12.53 -11.61
C GLN A 469 -11.53 11.66 -11.77
N VAL A 470 -11.64 10.35 -11.52
CA VAL A 470 -10.52 9.39 -11.71
C VAL A 470 -10.19 9.19 -13.20
N ILE A 471 -11.20 9.13 -14.06
CA ILE A 471 -11.07 9.03 -15.52
C ILE A 471 -10.42 10.28 -16.10
N ASP A 472 -10.88 11.46 -15.71
CA ASP A 472 -10.38 12.75 -16.18
C ASP A 472 -8.92 12.95 -15.73
N ALA A 473 -8.61 12.70 -14.46
CA ALA A 473 -7.23 12.74 -13.96
C ALA A 473 -6.30 11.71 -14.64
N ALA A 474 -6.81 10.54 -15.04
CA ALA A 474 -6.05 9.57 -15.82
C ALA A 474 -5.82 10.04 -17.27
N ALA A 475 -6.82 10.70 -17.88
CA ALA A 475 -6.73 11.27 -19.23
C ALA A 475 -5.77 12.47 -19.28
N GLU A 476 -5.83 13.39 -18.31
CA GLU A 476 -4.87 14.49 -18.13
C GLU A 476 -3.44 13.97 -17.96
N ALA A 477 -3.27 12.89 -17.19
CA ALA A 477 -2.00 12.20 -17.02
C ALA A 477 -1.56 11.38 -18.25
N GLN A 478 -2.27 11.46 -19.39
CA GLN A 478 -2.00 10.72 -20.63
C GLN A 478 -1.87 9.20 -20.40
N LYS A 479 -2.70 8.63 -19.50
CA LYS A 479 -2.78 7.18 -19.28
C LYS A 479 -3.79 6.54 -20.24
N MET A 480 -3.62 5.26 -20.53
CA MET A 480 -4.59 4.48 -21.30
C MET A 480 -5.90 4.30 -20.49
N VAL A 481 -6.92 5.11 -20.78
CA VAL A 481 -8.17 5.19 -20.01
C VAL A 481 -9.11 3.99 -20.23
N PHE A 482 -8.95 3.22 -21.32
CA PHE A 482 -9.84 2.12 -21.70
C PHE A 482 -10.22 1.12 -20.57
N PRO A 483 -9.31 0.72 -19.64
CA PRO A 483 -9.67 -0.13 -18.51
C PRO A 483 -10.72 0.45 -17.55
N LEU A 484 -10.88 1.78 -17.47
CA LEU A 484 -11.75 2.48 -16.52
C LEU A 484 -13.21 2.58 -16.98
N TYR A 485 -13.50 2.37 -18.27
CA TYR A 485 -14.85 2.42 -18.85
C TYR A 485 -15.60 1.07 -18.80
N LYS A 486 -15.23 0.18 -17.88
CA LYS A 486 -15.65 -1.23 -17.85
C LYS A 486 -16.35 -1.61 -16.56
#